data_AF-A0A951F9T8-F1
#
_entry.id   AF-A0A951F9T8-F1
#
_cell.length_a   1.000
_cell.length_b   1.000
_cell.length_c   1.000
_cell.angle_alpha   90.00
_cell.angle_beta   90.00
_cell.angle_gamma   90.00
#
_symmetry.space_group_name_H-M   'P 1'
#
loop_
_entity.id
_entity.type
_entity.pdbx_description
1 polymer ?
#
loop_
_entity_poly.entity_id
_entity_poly.type
_entity_poly.pdbx_seq_one_letter_code
_entity_poly.pdbx_strand_id
1 'polypeptide(L)'
;MNGSSLVLGLAGLVLLFAPHEVLAALGVPDTQVVSVLVQLVGALYAAFAVMNWTAKDSLIGGVYGRPISLGNFAHFFVGTLVLARAQIEQGGQLVMVAVLAGYAVFALLFGWLVFVATGLRKD
;
A
#
# COMPACT_ATOMS: atom_id res chain seq x y z
N MET A 1 1.60 -10.77 -18.13
CA MET A 1 1.92 -10.54 -16.71
C MET A 1 3.34 -10.01 -16.66
N ASN A 2 3.55 -8.77 -16.20
CA ASN A 2 4.90 -8.20 -16.17
C ASN A 2 5.72 -8.91 -15.06
N GLY A 3 6.96 -9.32 -15.35
CA GLY A 3 7.80 -10.03 -14.39
C GLY A 3 8.00 -9.25 -13.09
N SER A 4 8.11 -7.91 -13.19
CA SER A 4 8.19 -7.02 -12.02
C SER A 4 6.91 -7.04 -11.17
N SER A 5 5.72 -7.11 -11.77
CA SER A 5 4.46 -7.24 -11.02
C SER A 5 4.41 -8.51 -10.20
N LEU A 6 4.91 -9.63 -10.74
CA LEU A 6 4.93 -10.90 -10.02
C LEU A 6 5.88 -10.85 -8.83
N VAL A 7 7.12 -10.42 -9.06
CA VAL A 7 8.15 -10.37 -8.01
C VAL A 7 7.72 -9.45 -6.88
N LEU A 8 7.25 -8.23 -7.21
CA LEU A 8 6.80 -7.27 -6.21
C LEU A 8 5.50 -7.71 -5.53
N GLY A 9 4.59 -8.37 -6.25
CA GLY A 9 3.35 -8.89 -5.68
C GLY A 9 3.63 -9.97 -4.63
N LEU A 10 4.48 -10.94 -4.96
CA LEU A 10 4.88 -12.00 -4.03
C LEU A 10 5.63 -11.44 -2.83
N ALA A 11 6.61 -10.55 -3.06
CA ALA A 11 7.34 -9.90 -1.97
C ALA A 11 6.40 -9.08 -1.08
N GLY A 12 5.46 -8.32 -1.67
CA GLY A 12 4.46 -7.55 -0.94
C GLY A 12 3.56 -8.41 -0.07
N LEU A 13 3.10 -9.56 -0.59
CA LEU A 13 2.30 -10.53 0.18
C LEU A 13 3.09 -11.10 1.37
N VAL A 14 4.34 -11.52 1.15
CA VAL A 14 5.18 -12.04 2.24
C VAL A 14 5.38 -10.99 3.34
N LEU A 15 5.71 -9.74 2.97
CA LEU A 15 5.94 -8.68 3.95
C LEU A 15 4.66 -8.23 4.68
N LEU A 16 3.49 -8.32 4.03
CA LEU A 16 2.20 -7.97 4.66
C LEU A 16 1.71 -9.05 5.63
N PHE A 17 1.84 -10.32 5.26
CA PHE A 17 1.21 -11.42 5.98
C PHE A 17 2.17 -12.21 6.88
N ALA A 18 3.48 -12.11 6.65
CA ALA A 18 4.52 -12.77 7.45
C ALA A 18 5.62 -11.80 7.93
N PRO A 19 5.28 -10.63 8.51
CA PRO A 19 6.29 -9.64 8.90
C PRO A 19 7.20 -10.14 10.04
N HIS A 20 6.68 -10.95 10.96
CA HIS A 20 7.42 -11.46 12.12
C HIS A 20 8.45 -12.52 11.69
N GLU A 21 8.07 -13.40 10.75
CA GLU A 21 8.93 -14.40 10.15
C GLU A 21 10.07 -13.75 9.35
N VAL A 22 9.75 -12.67 8.62
CA VAL A 22 10.77 -11.89 7.89
C VAL A 22 11.75 -11.24 8.86
N LEU A 23 11.28 -10.66 9.96
CA LEU A 23 12.16 -10.07 10.97
C LEU A 23 13.03 -11.13 11.65
N ALA A 24 12.45 -12.28 12.00
CA ALA A 24 13.19 -13.41 12.57
C ALA A 24 14.27 -13.93 11.62
N ALA A 25 13.96 -14.08 10.33
CA ALA A 25 14.92 -14.51 9.31
C ALA A 25 16.08 -13.52 9.12
N LEU A 26 15.83 -12.22 9.35
CA LEU A 26 16.85 -11.17 9.28
C LEU A 26 17.61 -10.98 10.61
N GLY A 27 17.24 -11.68 11.68
CA GLY A 27 17.84 -11.51 13.00
C GLY A 27 17.54 -10.15 13.64
N VAL A 28 16.47 -9.47 13.21
CA VAL A 28 16.06 -8.16 13.72
C VAL A 28 15.09 -8.37 14.89
N PRO A 29 15.26 -7.68 16.03
CA PRO A 29 14.31 -7.74 17.12
C PRO A 29 12.89 -7.39 16.66
N ASP A 30 11.96 -8.29 16.93
CA ASP A 30 10.55 -8.12 16.59
C ASP A 30 9.88 -7.15 17.56
N THR A 31 9.82 -5.89 17.16
CA THR A 31 9.01 -4.88 17.83
C THR A 31 7.82 -4.54 16.96
N GLN A 32 6.69 -4.21 17.58
CA GLN A 32 5.47 -3.89 16.83
C GLN A 32 5.67 -2.73 15.84
N VAL A 33 6.44 -1.71 16.21
CA VAL A 33 6.77 -0.59 15.30
C VAL A 33 7.51 -1.10 14.08
N VAL A 34 8.51 -1.97 14.26
CA VAL A 34 9.29 -2.53 13.16
C VAL A 34 8.43 -3.46 12.29
N SER A 35 7.57 -4.29 12.89
CA SER A 35 6.61 -5.14 12.15
C SER A 35 5.61 -4.31 11.33
N VAL A 36 5.13 -3.18 11.86
CA VAL A 36 4.28 -2.24 11.11
C VAL A 36 5.05 -1.62 9.93
N LEU A 37 6.31 -1.23 10.12
CA LEU A 37 7.14 -0.71 9.04
C LEU A 37 7.36 -1.75 7.93
N VAL A 38 7.61 -3.02 8.28
CA VAL A 38 7.71 -4.13 7.32
C VAL A 38 6.41 -4.28 6.53
N GLN A 39 5.26 -4.25 7.20
CA GLN A 39 3.95 -4.33 6.55
C GLN A 39 3.69 -3.12 5.63
N LEU A 40 4.13 -1.91 6.00
CA LEU A 40 4.01 -0.72 5.13
C LEU A 40 4.88 -0.84 3.87
N VAL A 41 6.08 -1.43 3.98
CA VAL A 41 6.90 -1.78 2.80
C VAL A 41 6.21 -2.86 1.97
N GLY A 42 5.57 -3.85 2.60
CA GLY A 42 4.75 -4.84 1.92
C GLY A 42 3.59 -4.23 1.14
N ALA A 43 2.86 -3.29 1.76
CA ALA A 43 1.82 -2.51 1.12
C ALA A 43 2.35 -1.72 -0.08
N LEU A 44 3.55 -1.13 0.03
CA LEU A 44 4.22 -0.43 -1.06
C LEU A 44 4.55 -1.38 -2.22
N TYR A 45 5.11 -2.55 -1.95
CA TYR A 45 5.43 -3.54 -2.99
C TYR A 45 4.18 -4.09 -3.68
N ALA A 46 3.13 -4.40 -2.92
CA ALA A 46 1.84 -4.79 -3.47
C ALA A 46 1.25 -3.68 -4.36
N ALA A 47 1.32 -2.43 -3.92
CA ALA A 47 0.89 -1.27 -4.71
C ALA A 47 1.68 -1.11 -6.01
N PHE A 48 3.00 -1.25 -5.99
CA PHE A 48 3.81 -1.25 -7.20
C PHE A 48 3.49 -2.42 -8.12
N ALA A 49 3.16 -3.60 -7.57
CA ALA A 49 2.75 -4.74 -8.37
C ALA A 49 1.48 -4.42 -9.19
N VAL A 50 0.47 -3.83 -8.52
CA VAL A 50 -0.78 -3.35 -9.14
C VAL A 50 -0.50 -2.27 -10.17
N MET A 51 0.35 -1.29 -9.86
CA MET A 51 0.75 -0.21 -10.77
C MET A 51 1.41 -0.79 -12.04
N ASN A 52 2.40 -1.66 -11.89
CA ASN A 52 3.10 -2.30 -13.01
C ASN A 52 2.19 -3.19 -13.85
N TRP A 53 1.20 -3.83 -13.21
CA TRP A 53 0.25 -4.68 -13.90
C TRP A 53 -0.75 -3.87 -14.71
N THR A 54 -1.20 -2.73 -14.17
CA THR A 54 -2.19 -1.87 -14.84
C THR A 54 -1.57 -0.94 -15.86
N ALA A 55 -0.28 -0.61 -15.74
CA ALA A 55 0.44 0.19 -16.72
C ALA A 55 0.69 -0.55 -18.05
N LYS A 56 0.65 -1.89 -18.07
CA LYS A 56 1.02 -2.69 -19.25
C LYS A 56 0.15 -2.42 -20.49
N ASP A 57 -1.10 -1.99 -20.29
CA ASP A 57 -2.07 -1.72 -21.35
C ASP A 57 -2.37 -0.21 -21.47
N SER A 58 -1.67 0.65 -20.72
CA SER A 58 -1.92 2.09 -20.66
C SER A 58 -0.93 2.85 -21.52
N LEU A 59 -1.41 3.81 -22.31
CA LEU A 59 -0.57 4.90 -22.81
C LEU A 59 0.04 5.64 -21.61
N ILE A 60 1.26 6.18 -21.77
CA ILE A 60 1.95 6.94 -20.72
C ILE A 60 1.06 8.11 -20.29
N GLY A 61 0.40 7.96 -19.15
CA GLY A 61 -0.39 9.00 -18.51
C GLY A 61 0.49 9.86 -17.59
N GLY A 62 0.02 11.05 -17.23
CA GLY A 62 0.67 11.88 -16.21
C GLY A 62 0.61 11.25 -14.81
N VAL A 63 1.02 12.00 -13.78
CA VAL A 63 1.07 11.53 -12.37
C VAL A 63 -0.29 11.09 -11.79
N TYR A 64 -1.39 11.41 -12.48
CA TYR A 64 -2.75 10.98 -12.14
C TYR A 64 -3.32 9.92 -13.10
N GLY A 65 -2.47 9.32 -13.93
CA GLY A 65 -2.85 8.19 -14.79
C GLY A 65 -3.43 7.04 -13.96
N ARG A 66 -4.30 6.23 -14.58
CA ARG A 66 -4.99 5.12 -13.89
C ARG A 66 -4.02 4.17 -13.15
N PRO A 67 -2.86 3.77 -13.71
CA PRO A 67 -1.93 2.90 -13.01
C PRO A 67 -1.36 3.52 -11.73
N ILE A 68 -0.91 4.78 -11.80
CA ILE A 68 -0.33 5.50 -10.67
C ILE A 68 -1.39 5.74 -9.59
N SER A 69 -2.58 6.20 -9.99
CA SER A 69 -3.68 6.45 -9.06
C SER A 69 -4.13 5.19 -8.34
N LEU A 70 -4.22 4.06 -9.05
CA LEU A 70 -4.59 2.78 -8.45
C LEU A 70 -3.50 2.22 -7.54
N GLY A 71 -2.22 2.37 -7.91
CA GLY A 71 -1.09 2.02 -7.06
C GLY A 71 -1.09 2.84 -5.77
N ASN A 72 -1.22 4.17 -5.86
CA ASN A 72 -1.27 5.06 -4.70
C ASN A 72 -2.48 4.73 -3.81
N PHE A 73 -3.66 4.50 -4.40
CA PHE A 73 -4.84 4.03 -3.67
C PHE A 73 -4.54 2.75 -2.89
N ALA A 74 -3.97 1.72 -3.55
CA ALA A 74 -3.66 0.46 -2.90
C ALA A 74 -2.69 0.62 -1.73
N HIS A 75 -1.63 1.43 -1.89
CA HIS A 75 -0.67 1.67 -0.81
C HIS A 75 -1.32 2.35 0.40
N PHE A 76 -2.01 3.48 0.16
CA PHE A 76 -2.63 4.24 1.24
C PHE A 76 -3.77 3.47 1.89
N PHE A 77 -4.59 2.74 1.13
CA PHE A 77 -5.68 1.93 1.69
C PHE A 77 -5.16 0.81 2.58
N VAL A 78 -4.23 -0.03 2.08
CA VAL A 78 -3.66 -1.12 2.87
C VAL A 78 -2.87 -0.57 4.07
N GLY A 79 -2.10 0.51 3.87
CA GLY A 79 -1.39 1.18 4.96
C GLY A 79 -2.32 1.75 6.03
N THR A 80 -3.47 2.32 5.66
CA THR A 80 -4.51 2.73 6.61
C THR A 80 -4.99 1.56 7.46
N LEU A 81 -5.23 0.38 6.85
CA LEU A 81 -5.67 -0.81 7.60
C LEU A 81 -4.59 -1.30 8.57
N VAL A 82 -3.33 -1.35 8.14
CA VAL A 82 -2.19 -1.73 8.98
C VAL A 82 -2.04 -0.78 10.17
N LEU A 83 -2.08 0.53 9.92
CA LEU A 83 -1.95 1.56 10.96
C LEU A 83 -3.14 1.58 11.91
N ALA A 84 -4.37 1.39 11.40
CA ALA A 84 -5.58 1.32 12.22
C ALA A 84 -5.52 0.12 13.17
N ARG A 85 -5.13 -1.06 12.66
CA ARG A 85 -4.91 -2.25 13.49
C ARG A 85 -3.88 -1.98 14.59
N ALA A 86 -2.72 -1.43 14.23
CA ALA A 86 -1.66 -1.14 15.19
C ALA A 86 -2.11 -0.18 16.31
N GLN A 87 -2.97 0.79 15.98
CA GLN A 87 -3.51 1.72 16.97
C GLN A 87 -4.49 1.10 17.95
N ILE A 88 -5.33 0.19 17.47
CA ILE A 88 -6.27 -0.56 18.31
C ILE A 88 -5.49 -1.41 19.32
N GLU A 89 -4.36 -2.00 18.89
CA GLU A 89 -3.52 -2.84 19.74
C GLU A 89 -2.71 -2.05 20.79
N GLN A 90 -2.26 -0.82 20.49
CA GLN A 90 -1.39 -0.03 21.40
C GLN A 90 -2.10 1.03 22.25
N GLY A 91 -3.41 1.23 22.08
CA GLY A 91 -4.16 2.20 22.89
C GLY A 91 -3.95 3.67 22.49
N GLY A 92 -3.59 3.95 21.23
CA GLY A 92 -3.69 5.31 20.68
C GLY A 92 -2.46 6.20 20.91
N GLN A 93 -1.33 5.95 20.25
CA GLN A 93 -0.22 6.91 20.23
C GLN A 93 -0.53 8.10 19.31
N LEU A 94 -0.49 9.33 19.82
CA LEU A 94 -0.90 10.54 19.09
C LEU A 94 -0.16 10.71 17.73
N VAL A 95 1.14 10.41 17.70
CA VAL A 95 1.96 10.49 16.47
C VAL A 95 1.44 9.50 15.41
N MET A 96 1.18 8.26 15.80
CA MET A 96 0.62 7.25 14.88
C MET A 96 -0.81 7.60 14.45
N VAL A 97 -1.59 8.32 15.26
CA VAL A 97 -2.93 8.81 14.86
C VAL A 97 -2.80 9.83 13.72
N ALA A 98 -1.83 10.74 13.83
CA ALA A 98 -1.58 11.71 12.75
C ALA A 98 -1.15 11.02 11.45
N VAL A 99 -0.27 10.01 11.53
CA VAL A 99 0.14 9.22 10.36
C VAL A 99 -1.05 8.46 9.75
N LEU A 100 -1.87 7.80 10.60
CA LEU A 100 -3.08 7.12 10.18
C LEU A 100 -4.06 8.06 9.47
N ALA A 101 -4.29 9.25 10.04
CA ALA A 101 -5.16 10.26 9.44
C ALA A 101 -4.65 10.70 8.07
N GLY A 102 -3.34 10.94 7.93
CA GLY A 102 -2.72 11.24 6.64
C GLY A 102 -2.94 10.13 5.61
N TYR A 103 -2.68 8.89 5.98
CA TYR A 103 -2.92 7.72 5.12
C TYR A 103 -4.39 7.61 4.72
N ALA A 104 -5.32 7.77 5.66
CA ALA A 104 -6.75 7.70 5.40
C ALA A 104 -7.23 8.80 4.44
N VAL A 105 -6.76 10.03 4.60
CA VAL A 105 -7.07 11.13 3.68
C VAL A 105 -6.60 10.79 2.27
N PHE A 106 -5.36 10.34 2.09
CA PHE A 106 -4.86 9.97 0.77
C PHE A 106 -5.56 8.74 0.18
N ALA A 107 -5.93 7.75 1.00
CA ALA A 107 -6.73 6.61 0.55
C ALA A 107 -8.08 7.06 -0.02
N LEU A 108 -8.76 8.01 0.63
CA LEU A 108 -10.00 8.59 0.14
C LEU A 108 -9.79 9.41 -1.14
N LEU A 109 -8.77 10.26 -1.20
CA LEU A 109 -8.47 11.09 -2.38
C LEU A 109 -8.14 10.24 -3.62
N PHE A 110 -7.26 9.25 -3.48
CA PHE A 110 -6.92 8.36 -4.60
C PHE A 110 -8.06 7.39 -4.93
N GLY A 111 -8.84 6.97 -3.94
CA GLY A 111 -10.08 6.21 -4.17
C GLY A 111 -11.06 7.01 -5.02
N TRP A 112 -11.31 8.27 -4.68
CA TRP A 112 -12.12 9.17 -5.51
C TRP A 112 -11.55 9.33 -6.92
N LEU A 113 -10.23 9.52 -7.05
CA LEU A 113 -9.58 9.66 -8.36
C LEU A 113 -9.79 8.43 -9.26
N VAL A 114 -9.63 7.23 -8.69
CA VAL A 114 -9.74 5.94 -9.41
C VAL A 114 -11.18 5.57 -9.73
N PHE A 115 -12.11 5.78 -8.81
CA PHE A 115 -13.47 5.25 -8.93
C PHE A 115 -14.50 6.28 -9.38
N VAL A 116 -14.26 7.58 -9.17
CA VAL A 116 -15.21 8.66 -9.48
C VAL A 116 -14.68 9.55 -10.60
N ALA A 117 -13.50 10.17 -10.41
CA ALA A 117 -13.01 11.18 -11.34
C ALA A 117 -12.59 10.59 -12.70
N THR A 118 -11.97 9.41 -12.69
CA THR A 118 -11.60 8.69 -13.93
C THR A 118 -12.69 7.73 -14.41
N GLY A 119 -13.69 7.44 -13.57
CA GLY A 119 -14.82 6.59 -13.92
C GLY A 119 -15.94 7.39 -14.54
N LEU A 120 -15.87 7.67 -15.86
CA LEU A 120 -17.02 7.88 -16.78
C LEU A 120 -16.64 8.33 -18.22
N ARG A 121 -15.39 8.22 -18.69
CA ARG A 121 -15.14 8.26 -20.15
C ARG A 121 -15.33 6.84 -20.69
N LYS A 122 -16.57 6.55 -21.10
CA LYS A 122 -16.82 5.55 -22.14
C LYS A 122 -16.11 6.07 -23.39
N ASP A 123 -15.10 5.34 -23.83
CA ASP A 123 -14.61 5.44 -25.20
C ASP A 123 -15.75 5.07 -26.17
#